data_AF-A0A924BW20-F1
#
_entry.id   AF-A0A924BW20-F1
#
_cell.length_a   1.000
_cell.length_b   1.000
_cell.length_c   1.000
_cell.angle_alpha   90.00
_cell.angle_beta   90.00
_cell.angle_gamma   90.00
#
_symmetry.space_group_name_H-M   'P 1'
#
loop_
_entity.id
_entity.type
_entity.pdbx_description
1 polymer ?
#
loop_
_entity_poly.entity_id
_entity_poly.type
_entity_poly.pdbx_seq_one_letter_code
_entity_poly.pdbx_strand_id
1 'polypeptide(L)'
;MQSTQEISIKSSTEFGGVSSQAGINAIPLKAPVSFGDYRIIRRNGSVVGFEPSKISIAVTKAFLAVNGGQGAASARVRELVEQLTLNVVNALVRRQPTGGTFHIEDIQDQVELSLMRSGEHDVARAYVLYRAKRMEERAQLLTKSPAAAVAELYVTEDGRRRILDMNQVRDLIAAACMGLEKHVDADAILTETVKNLYDGVP
;
A
#
# COMPACT_ATOMS: atom_id res chain seq x y z
N MET A 1 -7.64 -30.99 63.88
CA MET A 1 -7.69 -32.46 63.74
C MET A 1 -9.16 -32.88 63.75
N GLN A 2 -9.55 -33.73 62.79
CA GLN A 2 -10.84 -34.46 62.63
C GLN A 2 -12.09 -33.58 62.40
N SER A 3 -12.71 -33.49 61.21
CA SER A 3 -13.28 -34.50 60.28
C SER A 3 -14.48 -35.26 60.83
N THR A 4 -15.70 -34.89 60.36
CA THR A 4 -16.80 -35.82 60.13
C THR A 4 -17.66 -35.35 58.95
N GLN A 5 -17.83 -36.24 57.97
CA GLN A 5 -18.74 -36.14 56.82
C GLN A 5 -20.17 -36.50 57.23
N GLU A 6 -21.18 -36.00 56.51
CA GLU A 6 -22.42 -36.74 56.27
C GLU A 6 -22.97 -36.44 54.87
N ILE A 7 -23.63 -37.46 54.31
CA ILE A 7 -23.86 -37.73 52.88
C ILE A 7 -25.37 -37.70 52.59
N SER A 8 -25.71 -37.32 51.36
CA SER A 8 -26.89 -37.73 50.56
C SER A 8 -28.21 -36.98 50.77
N ILE A 9 -28.79 -36.49 49.67
CA ILE A 9 -29.90 -37.17 48.97
C ILE A 9 -30.01 -36.59 47.55
N LYS A 10 -30.18 -37.51 46.59
CA LYS A 10 -30.45 -37.28 45.17
C LYS A 10 -31.84 -36.66 44.96
N SER A 11 -31.98 -35.80 43.96
CA SER A 11 -33.21 -35.79 43.16
C SER A 11 -32.88 -35.51 41.70
N SER A 12 -33.20 -36.50 40.89
CA SER A 12 -33.11 -36.54 39.45
C SER A 12 -34.27 -35.75 38.86
N THR A 13 -34.04 -34.91 37.86
CA THR A 13 -35.04 -34.70 36.81
C THR A 13 -34.31 -34.47 35.50
N GLU A 14 -34.35 -35.52 34.68
CA GLU A 14 -34.02 -35.50 33.26
C GLU A 14 -35.06 -34.63 32.52
N PHE A 15 -34.59 -33.73 31.67
CA PHE A 15 -35.32 -33.35 30.46
C PHE A 15 -34.31 -33.28 29.32
N GLY A 16 -34.48 -34.19 28.37
CA GLY A 16 -33.56 -34.43 27.28
C GLY A 16 -33.65 -33.41 26.15
N GLY A 17 -32.55 -33.34 25.40
CA GLY A 17 -32.49 -33.10 23.95
C GLY A 17 -32.70 -31.66 23.50
N VAL A 18 -31.62 -31.01 23.03
CA VAL A 18 -31.28 -30.92 21.59
C VAL A 18 -29.79 -30.58 21.48
N SER A 19 -29.00 -31.51 20.94
CA SER A 19 -27.63 -31.26 20.49
C SER A 19 -27.68 -30.36 19.25
N SER A 20 -27.38 -29.08 19.39
CA SER A 20 -27.07 -28.20 18.25
C SER A 20 -25.56 -28.16 18.06
N GLN A 21 -25.03 -29.14 17.31
CA GLN A 21 -23.74 -28.97 16.64
C GLN A 21 -23.91 -27.93 15.54
N ALA A 22 -23.89 -26.65 15.91
CA ALA A 22 -23.60 -25.58 14.97
C ALA A 22 -22.08 -25.59 14.76
N GLY A 23 -21.62 -26.41 13.81
CA GLY A 23 -20.30 -26.28 13.23
C GLY A 23 -20.24 -24.94 12.49
N ILE A 24 -19.89 -23.87 13.22
CA ILE A 24 -19.37 -22.67 12.60
C ILE A 24 -18.06 -23.05 11.94
N ASN A 25 -18.14 -23.36 10.65
CA ASN A 25 -16.99 -23.34 9.76
C ASN A 25 -16.48 -21.90 9.78
N ALA A 26 -15.57 -21.61 10.72
CA ALA A 26 -14.82 -20.37 10.74
C ALA A 26 -14.04 -20.35 9.43
N ILE A 27 -14.50 -19.54 8.49
CA ILE A 27 -13.70 -19.14 7.34
C ILE A 27 -12.36 -18.69 7.93
N PRO A 28 -11.21 -19.27 7.53
CA PRO A 28 -9.94 -18.84 8.09
C PRO A 28 -9.82 -17.34 7.81
N LEU A 29 -9.80 -16.52 8.87
CA LEU A 29 -9.47 -15.11 8.75
C LEU A 29 -8.14 -15.06 8.02
N LYS A 30 -8.15 -14.50 6.81
CA LYS A 30 -6.97 -14.21 6.02
C LYS A 30 -5.95 -13.54 6.95
N ALA A 31 -4.75 -14.11 7.06
CA ALA A 31 -3.71 -13.59 7.95
C ALA A 31 -3.55 -12.06 7.76
N PRO A 32 -3.30 -11.29 8.83
CA PRO A 32 -3.11 -9.86 8.70
C PRO A 32 -2.00 -9.59 7.69
N VAL A 33 -2.33 -8.84 6.63
CA VAL A 33 -1.39 -8.53 5.56
C VAL A 33 -0.21 -7.77 6.17
N SER A 34 0.99 -8.26 5.93
CA SER A 34 2.21 -7.63 6.41
C SER A 34 2.59 -6.49 5.47
N PHE A 35 3.30 -5.47 5.96
CA PHE A 35 3.85 -4.44 5.07
C PHE A 35 4.82 -5.03 4.01
N GLY A 36 5.34 -6.24 4.24
CA GLY A 36 6.15 -6.99 3.28
C GLY A 36 5.42 -7.41 2.00
N ASP A 37 4.09 -7.42 2.02
CA ASP A 37 3.25 -7.75 0.86
C ASP A 37 3.03 -6.55 -0.07
N TYR A 38 3.64 -5.40 0.26
CA TYR A 38 3.51 -4.16 -0.52
C TYR A 38 4.84 -3.72 -1.14
N ARG A 39 4.74 -3.28 -2.40
CA ARG A 39 5.86 -2.81 -3.22
C ARG A 39 5.60 -1.38 -3.68
N ILE A 40 6.65 -0.60 -3.89
CA ILE A 40 6.58 0.76 -4.43
C ILE A 40 7.33 0.86 -5.76
N ILE A 41 6.65 1.30 -6.81
CA ILE A 41 7.26 1.69 -8.08
C ILE A 41 7.76 3.13 -7.96
N ARG A 42 9.08 3.31 -8.00
CA ARG A 42 9.71 4.64 -8.03
C ARG A 42 9.56 5.28 -9.42
N ARG A 43 9.77 6.60 -9.49
CA ARG A 43 9.71 7.38 -10.76
C ARG A 43 10.65 6.86 -11.86
N ASN A 44 11.72 6.15 -11.50
CA ASN A 44 12.66 5.55 -12.45
C ASN A 44 12.31 4.09 -12.83
N GLY A 45 11.11 3.62 -12.50
CA GLY A 45 10.64 2.26 -12.77
C GLY A 45 11.13 1.19 -11.78
N SER A 46 12.12 1.49 -10.93
CA SER A 46 12.62 0.50 -9.96
C SER A 46 11.65 0.25 -8.81
N VAL A 47 11.63 -0.99 -8.32
CA VAL A 47 10.75 -1.42 -7.24
C VAL A 47 11.50 -1.57 -5.94
N VAL A 48 10.89 -1.07 -4.87
CA VAL A 48 11.39 -1.20 -3.49
C VAL A 48 10.28 -1.70 -2.56
N GLY A 49 10.66 -2.19 -1.38
CA GLY A 49 9.68 -2.55 -0.34
C GLY A 49 8.95 -1.31 0.20
N PHE A 50 7.70 -1.49 0.61
CA PHE A 50 6.95 -0.45 1.30
C PHE A 50 7.45 -0.26 2.73
N GLU A 51 7.93 0.95 3.04
CA GLU A 51 8.46 1.31 4.36
C GLU A 51 7.74 2.54 4.93
N PRO A 52 6.78 2.37 5.86
CA PRO A 52 6.08 3.49 6.51
C PRO A 52 7.00 4.53 7.15
N SER A 53 8.18 4.11 7.63
CA SER A 53 9.19 5.01 8.20
C SER A 53 9.66 6.09 7.21
N LYS A 54 9.70 5.79 5.91
CA LYS A 54 10.06 6.78 4.86
C LYS A 54 9.02 7.89 4.75
N ILE A 55 7.74 7.58 5.00
CA ILE A 55 6.65 8.56 5.03
C ILE A 55 6.83 9.47 6.23
N SER A 56 7.03 8.89 7.42
CA SER A 56 7.28 9.67 8.66
C SER A 56 8.46 10.62 8.50
N ILE A 57 9.58 10.17 7.89
CA ILE A 57 10.75 11.01 7.62
C ILE A 57 10.40 12.16 6.65
N ALA A 58 9.62 11.90 5.60
CA ALA A 58 9.23 12.92 4.63
C ALA A 58 8.31 13.98 5.27
N VAL A 59 7.33 13.55 6.07
CA VAL A 59 6.42 14.45 6.80
C VAL A 59 7.22 15.27 7.83
N THR A 60 8.15 14.66 8.57
CA THR A 60 9.03 15.37 9.51
C THR A 60 9.85 16.45 8.81
N LYS A 61 10.39 16.17 7.61
CA LYS A 61 11.12 17.16 6.81
C LYS A 61 10.24 18.34 6.40
N ALA A 62 8.96 18.10 6.14
CA ALA A 62 8.00 19.16 5.82
C ALA A 62 7.80 20.08 7.03
N PHE A 63 7.58 19.52 8.23
CA PHE A 63 7.46 20.30 9.46
C PHE A 63 8.75 21.06 9.79
N LEU A 64 9.92 20.45 9.62
CA LEU A 64 11.22 21.12 9.82
C LEU A 64 11.40 22.32 8.91
N ALA A 65 10.92 22.24 7.66
CA ALA A 65 11.04 23.33 6.70
C ALA A 65 10.20 24.56 7.06
N VAL A 66 9.10 24.38 7.82
CA VAL A 66 8.19 25.47 8.21
C VAL A 66 8.45 25.96 9.63
N ASN A 67 8.58 25.05 10.59
CA ASN A 67 8.65 25.36 12.02
C ASN A 67 10.10 25.48 12.53
N GLY A 68 11.09 25.21 11.67
CA GLY A 68 12.50 25.16 12.04
C GLY A 68 12.87 23.96 12.92
N GLY A 69 14.15 23.84 13.25
CA GLY A 69 14.69 22.69 14.00
C GLY A 69 14.08 22.49 15.39
N GLN A 70 13.80 23.58 16.12
CA GLN A 70 13.27 23.52 17.49
C GLN A 70 11.76 23.24 17.52
N GLY A 71 10.98 23.80 16.58
CA GLY A 71 9.54 23.57 16.52
C GLY A 71 9.17 22.14 16.11
N ALA A 72 9.94 21.55 15.18
CA ALA A 72 9.68 20.21 14.68
C ALA A 72 10.15 19.07 15.61
N ALA A 73 11.05 19.35 16.56
CA ALA A 73 11.46 18.37 17.59
C ALA A 73 10.48 18.27 18.77
N SER A 74 9.46 19.13 18.81
CA SER A 74 8.46 19.12 19.88
C SER A 74 7.72 17.77 19.97
N ALA A 75 7.27 17.40 21.17
CA ALA A 75 6.48 16.18 21.37
C ALA A 75 5.19 16.19 20.54
N ARG A 76 4.52 17.36 20.48
CA ARG A 76 3.31 17.58 19.67
C ARG A 76 3.54 17.29 18.19
N VAL A 77 4.62 17.80 17.60
CA VAL A 77 4.90 17.55 16.18
C VAL A 77 5.20 16.07 15.92
N ARG A 78 5.93 15.41 16.82
CA ARG A 78 6.20 13.96 16.69
C ARG A 78 4.91 13.14 16.70
N GLU A 79 4.00 13.42 17.62
CA GLU A 79 2.68 12.77 17.69
C GLU A 79 1.86 13.02 16.42
N LEU A 80 1.84 14.27 15.94
CA LEU A 80 1.14 14.63 14.71
C LEU A 80 1.73 13.92 13.48
N VAL A 81 3.06 13.84 13.36
CA VAL A 81 3.74 13.11 12.29
C VAL A 81 3.37 11.63 12.31
N GLU A 82 3.32 11.01 13.50
CA GLU A 82 2.90 9.62 13.68
C GLU A 82 1.45 9.41 13.21
N GLN A 83 0.53 10.26 13.68
CA GLN A 83 -0.88 10.22 13.27
C GLN A 83 -1.05 10.39 11.75
N LEU A 84 -0.35 11.37 11.16
CA LEU A 84 -0.38 11.60 9.71
C LEU A 84 0.17 10.41 8.93
N THR A 85 1.24 9.79 9.42
CA THR A 85 1.84 8.61 8.80
C THR A 85 0.85 7.44 8.83
N LEU A 86 0.21 7.20 9.97
CA LEU A 86 -0.83 6.16 10.10
C LEU A 86 -2.01 6.41 9.16
N ASN A 87 -2.46 7.65 9.03
CA ASN A 87 -3.56 8.02 8.13
C ASN A 87 -3.22 7.70 6.66
N VAL A 88 -2.00 8.03 6.22
CA VAL A 88 -1.51 7.74 4.86
C VAL A 88 -1.43 6.23 4.63
N VAL A 89 -0.79 5.50 5.54
CA VAL A 89 -0.64 4.03 5.44
C VAL A 89 -2.00 3.35 5.38
N ASN A 90 -2.92 3.72 6.27
CA ASN A 90 -4.27 3.17 6.29
C ASN A 90 -5.04 3.49 5.00
N ALA A 91 -4.87 4.68 4.42
CA ALA A 91 -5.51 5.03 3.16
C ALA A 91 -5.01 4.19 1.98
N LEU A 92 -3.70 3.93 1.91
CA LEU A 92 -3.08 3.09 0.88
C LEU A 92 -3.50 1.62 1.03
N VAL A 93 -3.35 1.06 2.24
CA VAL A 93 -3.67 -0.34 2.54
C VAL A 93 -5.15 -0.66 2.31
N ARG A 94 -6.06 0.25 2.66
CA ARG A 94 -7.51 0.05 2.43
C ARG A 94 -7.86 -0.09 0.94
N ARG A 95 -7.11 0.55 0.04
CA ARG A 95 -7.32 0.42 -1.41
C ARG A 95 -6.85 -0.93 -1.94
N GLN A 96 -5.89 -1.56 -1.26
CA GLN A 96 -5.25 -2.80 -1.70
C GLN A 96 -5.14 -3.79 -0.52
N PRO A 97 -6.26 -4.34 -0.03
CA PRO A 97 -6.31 -5.09 1.23
C PRO A 97 -5.63 -6.47 1.17
N THR A 98 -5.07 -6.85 0.01
CA THR A 98 -4.43 -8.14 -0.21
C THR A 98 -2.94 -8.03 -0.53
N GLY A 99 -2.34 -6.86 -0.32
CA GLY A 99 -1.01 -6.56 -0.84
C GLY A 99 -1.04 -6.17 -2.32
N GLY A 100 0.05 -5.58 -2.79
CA GLY A 100 0.17 -5.08 -4.15
C GLY A 100 1.19 -3.97 -4.29
N THR A 101 1.06 -3.22 -5.38
CA THR A 101 2.05 -2.21 -5.75
C THR A 101 1.42 -0.82 -5.77
N PHE A 102 2.12 0.17 -5.23
CA PHE A 102 1.73 1.57 -5.33
C PHE A 102 2.76 2.35 -6.14
N HIS A 103 2.32 3.37 -6.88
CA HIS A 103 3.26 4.35 -7.39
C HIS A 103 3.71 5.27 -6.27
N ILE A 104 4.97 5.72 -6.35
CA ILE A 104 5.50 6.69 -5.38
C ILE A 104 4.72 8.03 -5.40
N GLU A 105 4.03 8.35 -6.50
CA GLU A 105 3.14 9.51 -6.57
C GLU A 105 1.87 9.31 -5.74
N ASP A 106 1.29 8.11 -5.70
CA ASP A 106 0.11 7.82 -4.88
C ASP A 106 0.38 8.08 -3.40
N ILE A 107 1.58 7.71 -2.93
CA ILE A 107 2.00 7.99 -1.55
C ILE A 107 2.10 9.50 -1.32
N GLN A 108 2.69 10.24 -2.26
CA GLN A 108 2.86 11.69 -2.15
C GLN A 108 1.49 12.38 -2.08
N ASP A 109 0.55 11.98 -2.94
CA ASP A 109 -0.80 12.53 -2.96
C ASP A 109 -1.56 12.23 -1.66
N GLN A 110 -1.37 11.02 -1.08
CA GLN A 110 -1.94 10.71 0.24
C GLN A 110 -1.30 11.53 1.37
N VAL A 111 0.01 11.82 1.31
CA VAL A 111 0.68 12.69 2.29
C VAL A 111 0.11 14.11 2.22
N GLU A 112 -0.02 14.67 1.01
CA GLU A 112 -0.60 16.00 0.80
C GLU A 112 -2.03 16.08 1.31
N LEU A 113 -2.86 15.09 0.97
CA LEU A 113 -4.23 15.01 1.44
C LEU A 113 -4.33 14.91 2.98
N SER A 114 -3.45 14.10 3.60
CA SER A 114 -3.40 13.93 5.06
C SER A 114 -3.04 15.24 5.76
N LEU A 115 -2.03 15.97 5.27
CA LEU A 115 -1.63 17.29 5.79
C LEU A 115 -2.73 18.34 5.63
N MET A 116 -3.42 18.35 4.50
CA MET A 116 -4.56 19.27 4.29
C MET A 116 -5.71 18.98 5.24
N ARG A 117 -6.02 17.69 5.48
CA ARG A 117 -7.11 17.26 6.38
C ARG A 117 -6.81 17.52 7.86
N SER A 118 -5.54 17.54 8.26
CA SER A 118 -5.15 17.89 9.62
C SER A 118 -5.11 19.40 9.88
N GLY A 119 -5.41 20.23 8.87
CA GLY A 119 -5.35 21.69 8.97
C GLY A 119 -3.93 22.28 8.87
N GLU A 120 -2.93 21.46 8.58
CA GLU A 120 -1.51 21.88 8.48
C GLU A 120 -1.20 22.46 7.10
N HIS A 121 -1.96 23.49 6.71
CA HIS A 121 -1.96 24.03 5.35
C HIS A 121 -0.62 24.63 4.94
N ASP A 122 0.10 25.28 5.85
CA ASP A 122 1.40 25.86 5.55
C ASP A 122 2.46 24.76 5.32
N VAL A 123 2.39 23.67 6.08
CA VAL A 123 3.24 22.48 5.90
C VAL A 123 2.89 21.75 4.60
N ALA A 124 1.60 21.61 4.28
CA ALA A 124 1.15 21.07 3.00
C ALA A 124 1.68 21.88 1.81
N ARG A 125 1.57 23.21 1.86
CA ARG A 125 2.11 24.11 0.82
C ARG A 125 3.62 23.94 0.67
N ALA A 126 4.36 23.92 1.78
CA ALA A 126 5.81 23.73 1.76
C ALA A 126 6.20 22.35 1.18
N TYR A 127 5.45 21.30 1.50
CA TYR A 127 5.64 19.96 0.95
C TYR A 127 5.46 19.92 -0.57
N VAL A 128 4.37 20.51 -1.09
CA VAL A 128 4.09 20.58 -2.53
C VAL A 128 5.20 21.33 -3.28
N LEU A 129 5.62 22.48 -2.76
CA LEU A 129 6.71 23.25 -3.35
C LEU A 129 8.04 22.48 -3.35
N TYR A 130 8.35 21.78 -2.26
CA TYR A 130 9.53 20.92 -2.18
C TYR A 130 9.45 19.77 -3.18
N ARG A 131 8.30 19.09 -3.30
CA ARG A 131 8.06 18.03 -4.30
C ARG A 131 8.30 18.55 -5.72
N ALA A 132 7.70 19.70 -6.07
CA ALA A 132 7.85 20.32 -7.38
C ALA A 132 9.31 20.65 -7.72
N LYS A 133 10.03 21.30 -6.79
CA LYS A 133 11.46 21.59 -6.95
C LYS A 133 12.28 20.33 -7.16
N ARG A 134 12.03 19.26 -6.41
CA ARG A 134 12.72 17.97 -6.58
C ARG A 134 12.36 17.25 -7.88
N MET A 135 11.16 17.45 -8.42
CA MET A 135 10.81 16.95 -9.76
C MET A 135 11.61 17.69 -10.82
N GLU A 136 11.68 19.01 -10.75
CA GLU A 136 12.45 19.84 -11.68
C GLU A 136 13.95 19.53 -11.65
N GLU A 137 14.56 19.45 -10.45
CA GLU A 137 15.97 19.06 -10.28
C GLU A 137 16.28 17.72 -10.95
N ARG A 138 15.38 16.74 -10.86
CA ARG A 138 15.55 15.44 -11.51
C ARG A 138 15.36 15.49 -13.02
N ALA A 139 14.41 16.27 -13.53
CA ALA A 139 14.25 16.48 -14.96
C ALA A 139 15.51 17.11 -15.59
N GLN A 140 16.15 18.05 -14.88
CA GLN A 140 17.41 18.65 -15.29
C GLN A 140 18.60 17.68 -15.23
N LEU A 141 18.58 16.71 -14.32
CA LEU A 141 19.59 15.64 -14.26
C LEU A 141 19.40 14.61 -15.38
N LEU A 142 18.16 14.25 -15.71
CA LEU A 142 17.83 13.30 -16.77
C LEU A 142 18.18 13.83 -18.17
N THR A 143 18.00 15.14 -18.40
CA THR A 143 18.38 15.79 -19.67
C THR A 143 19.89 15.90 -19.90
N LYS A 144 20.71 15.75 -18.84
CA LYS A 144 22.18 15.77 -18.91
C LYS A 144 22.81 14.38 -19.10
N SER A 145 22.02 13.31 -19.03
CA SER A 145 22.46 11.94 -19.32
C SER A 145 21.88 11.50 -20.68
N PRO A 146 22.69 11.01 -21.63
CA PRO A 146 22.16 10.58 -22.92
C PRO A 146 21.23 9.38 -22.74
N ALA A 147 20.05 9.49 -23.34
CA ALA A 147 19.02 8.47 -23.57
C ALA A 147 19.11 7.23 -22.66
N ALA A 148 18.31 7.23 -21.58
CA ALA A 148 17.89 5.97 -20.98
C ALA A 148 17.22 5.17 -22.10
N ALA A 149 17.93 4.15 -22.60
CA ALA A 149 17.37 3.14 -23.49
C ALA A 149 16.04 2.70 -22.90
N VAL A 150 15.03 2.54 -23.76
CA VAL A 150 13.74 1.95 -23.39
C VAL A 150 14.07 0.69 -22.58
N ALA A 151 13.83 0.75 -21.27
CA ALA A 151 14.24 -0.32 -20.39
C ALA A 151 13.48 -1.57 -20.82
N GLU A 152 14.19 -2.57 -21.36
CA GLU A 152 13.61 -3.87 -21.64
C GLU A 152 13.04 -4.40 -20.32
N LEU A 153 11.72 -4.54 -20.26
CA LEU A 153 11.03 -5.09 -19.10
C LEU A 153 11.22 -6.60 -19.12
N TYR A 154 11.66 -7.17 -17.99
CA TYR A 154 11.73 -8.62 -17.83
C TYR A 154 10.57 -9.12 -16.97
N VAL A 155 10.05 -10.29 -17.30
CA VAL A 155 9.10 -11.07 -16.48
C VAL A 155 9.81 -12.27 -15.85
N THR A 156 9.39 -12.68 -14.67
CA THR A 156 9.94 -13.84 -13.95
C THR A 156 8.97 -15.01 -14.05
N GLU A 157 9.22 -15.93 -14.98
CA GLU A 157 8.39 -17.11 -15.20
C GLU A 157 9.16 -18.37 -14.75
N ASP A 158 8.61 -19.13 -13.80
CA ASP A 158 9.26 -20.29 -13.15
C ASP A 158 10.66 -19.98 -12.59
N GLY A 159 10.83 -18.78 -12.04
CA GLY A 159 12.11 -18.30 -11.50
C GLY A 159 13.15 -17.91 -12.56
N ARG A 160 12.79 -17.93 -13.85
CA ARG A 160 13.66 -17.48 -14.95
C ARG A 160 13.20 -16.12 -15.49
N ARG A 161 14.15 -15.21 -15.67
CA ARG A 161 13.89 -13.91 -16.29
C ARG A 161 13.81 -14.06 -17.81
N ARG A 162 12.72 -13.56 -18.40
CA ARG A 162 12.48 -13.50 -19.85
C ARG A 162 12.11 -12.07 -20.22
N ILE A 163 12.42 -11.64 -21.44
CA ILE A 163 11.99 -10.33 -21.94
C ILE A 163 10.46 -10.36 -22.10
N LEU A 164 9.80 -9.31 -21.63
CA LEU A 164 8.36 -9.13 -21.80
C LEU A 164 8.04 -8.85 -23.27
N ASP A 165 7.26 -9.74 -23.90
CA ASP A 165 6.72 -9.51 -25.23
C ASP A 165 5.47 -8.61 -25.17
N MET A 166 5.66 -7.34 -25.50
CA MET A 166 4.58 -6.35 -25.52
C MET A 166 3.51 -6.61 -26.57
N ASN A 167 3.81 -7.36 -27.64
CA ASN A 167 2.80 -7.72 -28.64
C ASN A 167 1.87 -8.79 -28.08
N GLN A 168 2.43 -9.79 -27.40
CA GLN A 168 1.64 -10.83 -26.76
C GLN A 168 0.68 -10.26 -25.70
N VAL A 169 1.14 -9.30 -24.89
CA VAL A 169 0.28 -8.62 -23.89
C VAL A 169 -0.86 -7.87 -24.56
N ARG A 170 -0.57 -7.12 -25.64
CA ARG A 170 -1.58 -6.40 -26.41
C ARG A 170 -2.63 -7.35 -27.00
N ASP A 171 -2.18 -8.42 -27.65
CA ASP A 171 -3.08 -9.38 -28.30
C ASP A 171 -3.97 -10.09 -27.27
N LEU A 172 -3.44 -10.42 -26.09
CA LEU A 172 -4.22 -11.00 -25.00
C LEU A 172 -5.31 -10.05 -24.49
N ILE A 173 -4.97 -8.78 -24.25
CA ILE A 173 -5.94 -7.77 -23.81
C ILE A 173 -7.00 -7.54 -24.89
N ALA A 174 -6.60 -7.42 -26.16
CA ALA A 174 -7.53 -7.25 -27.27
C ALA A 174 -8.49 -8.44 -27.38
N ALA A 175 -7.98 -9.68 -27.28
CA ALA A 175 -8.79 -10.88 -27.30
C ALA A 175 -9.80 -10.93 -26.14
N ALA A 176 -9.39 -10.51 -24.94
CA ALA A 176 -10.27 -10.44 -23.77
C ALA A 176 -11.36 -9.35 -23.87
N CYS A 177 -11.14 -8.32 -24.69
CA CYS A 177 -12.09 -7.23 -24.91
C CYS A 177 -13.07 -7.48 -26.07
N MET A 178 -12.89 -8.55 -26.85
CA MET A 178 -13.79 -8.87 -27.97
C MET A 178 -15.23 -9.07 -27.50
N GLY A 179 -16.18 -8.43 -28.19
CA GLY A 179 -17.61 -8.44 -27.86
C GLY A 179 -18.02 -7.48 -26.72
N LEU A 180 -17.07 -6.73 -26.14
CA LEU A 180 -17.29 -5.76 -25.08
C LEU A 180 -16.89 -4.32 -25.47
N GLU A 181 -16.71 -4.06 -26.76
CA GLU A 181 -16.10 -2.82 -27.30
C GLU A 181 -16.91 -1.56 -26.96
N LYS A 182 -18.21 -1.70 -26.68
CA LYS A 182 -19.07 -0.59 -26.25
C LYS A 182 -18.87 -0.19 -24.78
N HIS A 183 -18.22 -1.05 -23.99
CA HIS A 183 -18.08 -0.90 -22.54
C HIS A 183 -16.63 -0.88 -22.07
N VAL A 184 -15.68 -1.30 -22.92
CA VAL A 184 -14.28 -1.50 -22.57
C VAL A 184 -13.38 -0.88 -23.62
N ASP A 185 -12.33 -0.20 -23.17
CA ASP A 185 -11.26 0.35 -24.00
C ASP A 185 -9.98 -0.46 -23.77
N ALA A 186 -9.60 -1.26 -24.77
CA ALA A 186 -8.43 -2.13 -24.72
C ALA A 186 -7.11 -1.35 -24.62
N ASP A 187 -7.02 -0.18 -25.27
CA ASP A 187 -5.82 0.64 -25.26
C ASP A 187 -5.64 1.32 -23.90
N ALA A 188 -6.73 1.75 -23.26
CA ALA A 188 -6.71 2.27 -21.91
C ALA A 188 -6.26 1.19 -20.90
N ILE A 189 -6.75 -0.05 -21.04
CA ILE A 189 -6.33 -1.18 -20.19
C ILE A 189 -4.84 -1.47 -20.40
N LEU A 190 -4.36 -1.54 -21.64
CA LEU A 190 -2.95 -1.77 -21.94
C LEU A 190 -2.08 -0.67 -21.33
N THR A 191 -2.48 0.59 -21.48
CA THR A 191 -1.76 1.75 -20.93
C THR A 191 -1.65 1.66 -19.42
N GLU A 192 -2.75 1.40 -18.72
CA GLU A 192 -2.75 1.27 -17.26
C GLU A 192 -1.99 0.01 -16.82
N THR A 193 -2.06 -1.10 -17.55
CA THR A 193 -1.28 -2.31 -17.27
C THR A 193 0.20 -2.00 -17.33
N VAL A 194 0.68 -1.41 -18.44
CA VAL A 194 2.10 -1.08 -18.65
C VAL A 194 2.62 -0.11 -17.59
N LYS A 195 1.80 0.88 -17.21
CA LYS A 195 2.15 1.82 -16.15
C LYS A 195 2.41 1.11 -14.82
N ASN A 196 1.66 0.08 -14.50
CA ASN A 196 1.79 -0.69 -13.26
C ASN A 196 2.82 -1.84 -13.36
N LEU A 197 3.36 -2.12 -14.55
CA LEU A 197 4.42 -3.11 -14.73
C LEU A 197 5.74 -2.62 -14.16
N TYR A 198 6.52 -3.58 -13.70
CA TYR A 198 7.88 -3.34 -13.20
C TYR A 198 8.81 -4.47 -13.61
N ASP A 199 10.11 -4.18 -13.59
CA ASP A 199 11.12 -5.15 -13.96
C ASP A 199 11.17 -6.34 -12.99
N GLY A 200 11.02 -7.55 -13.52
CA GLY A 200 10.96 -8.79 -12.77
C GLY A 200 9.57 -9.14 -12.21
N VAL A 201 8.50 -8.53 -12.71
CA VAL A 201 7.11 -8.93 -12.38
C VAL A 201 6.92 -10.43 -12.64
N PRO A 202 6.26 -11.17 -11.72
CA PRO A 202 6.01 -12.60 -11.89
C PRO A 202 5.00 -12.89 -13.01
#